data_AF-A0A9D0XYD0-F1
#
_entry.id   AF-A0A9D0XYD0-F1
#
_cell.length_a   1.000
_cell.length_b   1.000
_cell.length_c   1.000
_cell.angle_alpha   90.00
_cell.angle_beta   90.00
_cell.angle_gamma   90.00
#
_symmetry.space_group_name_H-M   'P 1'
#
loop_
_entity.id
_entity.type
_entity.pdbx_description
1 polymer ?
#
loop_
_entity_poly.entity_id
_entity_poly.type
_entity_poly.pdbx_seq_one_letter_code
_entity_poly.pdbx_strand_id
1 'polypeptide(L)'
;MNKKKKKKKDDYIDDGRVIANMNIDGMPRSIIRRTAFDEFGKVKEEKEQSRLTKEERRRVILSVILSHIFFMIMVFGGLALFILFCTKVWFK
;
A
#
# COMPACT_ATOMS: atom_id res chain seq x y z
N MET A 1 15.23 68.62 -2.56
CA MET A 1 14.02 67.78 -2.80
C MET A 1 14.47 66.34 -3.09
N ASN A 2 14.54 65.49 -2.06
CA ASN A 2 15.13 64.14 -2.19
C ASN A 2 14.13 63.16 -2.82
N LYS A 3 14.41 62.72 -4.06
CA LYS A 3 13.63 61.66 -4.73
C LYS A 3 14.01 60.29 -4.16
N LYS A 4 13.13 59.70 -3.34
CA LYS A 4 13.24 58.30 -2.91
C LYS A 4 13.13 57.38 -4.13
N LYS A 5 14.20 56.64 -4.47
CA LYS A 5 14.19 55.59 -5.50
C LYS A 5 13.27 54.45 -5.03
N LYS A 6 12.19 54.17 -5.77
CA LYS A 6 11.34 52.99 -5.53
C LYS A 6 12.13 51.73 -5.92
N LYS A 7 12.27 50.78 -4.99
CA LYS A 7 12.87 49.47 -5.29
C LYS A 7 11.98 48.74 -6.30
N LYS A 8 12.56 48.30 -7.42
CA LYS A 8 11.89 47.39 -8.35
C LYS A 8 11.67 46.07 -7.61
N LYS A 9 10.45 45.51 -7.73
CA LYS A 9 10.18 44.14 -7.31
C LYS A 9 10.60 43.27 -8.48
N ASP A 10 11.47 42.30 -8.24
CA ASP A 10 11.83 41.32 -9.25
C ASP A 10 10.62 40.45 -9.56
N ASP A 11 10.40 40.15 -10.84
CA ASP A 11 9.30 39.30 -11.28
C ASP A 11 9.53 37.89 -10.71
N TYR A 12 8.65 37.48 -9.80
CA TYR A 12 8.73 36.19 -9.15
C TYR A 12 8.33 35.09 -10.14
N ILE A 13 9.33 34.33 -10.59
CA ILE A 13 9.12 33.13 -11.41
C ILE A 13 8.97 31.95 -10.44
N ASP A 14 7.76 31.41 -10.35
CA ASP A 14 7.46 30.25 -9.51
C ASP A 14 7.96 28.97 -10.21
N ASP A 15 9.13 28.50 -9.81
CA ASP A 15 9.74 27.25 -10.31
C ASP A 15 8.99 25.98 -9.86
N GLY A 16 7.88 26.12 -9.12
CA GLY A 16 7.08 25.00 -8.62
C GLY A 16 7.80 24.14 -7.56
N ARG A 17 8.96 24.59 -7.10
CA ARG A 17 9.77 23.90 -6.08
C ARG A 17 9.21 24.20 -4.69
N VAL A 18 9.08 23.15 -3.88
CA VAL A 18 8.75 23.30 -2.46
C VAL A 18 10.05 23.61 -1.72
N ILE A 19 10.17 24.80 -1.12
CA ILE A 19 11.38 25.19 -0.36
C ILE A 19 11.33 24.61 1.07
N ALA A 20 10.13 24.43 1.61
CA ALA A 20 9.88 23.85 2.92
C ALA A 20 8.59 23.01 2.89
N ASN A 21 8.69 21.71 3.13
CA ASN A 21 7.56 20.79 3.14
C ASN A 21 6.83 20.82 4.49
N MET A 22 5.64 21.42 4.53
CA MET A 22 4.79 21.50 5.73
C MET A 22 3.71 20.40 5.79
N ASN A 23 3.85 19.29 5.07
CA ASN A 23 2.88 18.20 5.12
C ASN A 23 2.97 17.46 6.47
N ILE A 24 1.90 17.52 7.26
CA ILE A 24 1.76 16.83 8.56
C ILE A 24 0.97 15.53 8.34
N ASP A 25 1.34 14.45 9.04
CA ASP A 25 0.63 13.17 8.93
C ASP A 25 -0.80 13.27 9.49
N GLY A 26 -1.78 12.76 8.74
CA GLY A 26 -3.21 12.81 9.09
C GLY A 26 -4.04 14.00 8.55
N MET A 27 -3.43 14.99 7.88
CA MET A 27 -4.17 16.09 7.24
C MET A 27 -4.53 15.76 5.78
N PRO A 28 -5.77 16.03 5.30
CA PRO A 28 -6.12 15.81 3.90
C PRO A 28 -5.24 16.71 3.01
N ARG A 29 -4.43 16.09 2.15
CA ARG A 29 -3.61 16.82 1.17
C ARG A 29 -4.54 17.68 0.31
N SER A 30 -4.19 18.96 0.14
CA SER A 30 -5.01 19.91 -0.60
C SER A 30 -5.44 19.34 -1.95
N ILE A 31 -6.74 19.47 -2.26
CA ILE A 31 -7.43 18.94 -3.45
C ILE A 31 -6.81 19.44 -4.77
N ILE A 32 -6.02 20.51 -4.71
CA ILE A 32 -5.23 21.00 -5.83
C ILE A 32 -4.00 20.10 -5.99
N ARG A 33 -4.11 19.15 -6.91
CA ARG A 33 -3.07 18.19 -7.31
C ARG A 33 -1.94 18.89 -8.04
N ARG A 34 -1.19 19.77 -7.36
CA ARG A 34 0.15 20.14 -7.80
C ARG A 34 1.01 18.89 -7.63
N THR A 35 1.69 18.48 -8.70
CA THR A 35 2.72 17.44 -8.61
C THR A 35 3.72 17.90 -7.56
N ALA A 36 3.62 17.33 -6.37
CA ALA A 36 4.49 17.66 -5.25
C ALA A 36 5.89 17.14 -5.62
N PHE A 37 6.69 18.02 -6.21
CA PHE A 37 8.12 17.84 -6.26
C PHE A 37 8.61 17.97 -4.81
N ASP A 38 9.35 16.98 -4.33
CA ASP A 38 10.00 17.07 -3.02
C ASP A 38 11.01 18.24 -3.02
N GLU A 39 11.51 18.67 -1.85
CA GLU A 39 12.43 19.84 -1.70
C GLU A 39 13.66 19.81 -2.63
N PHE A 40 13.97 18.63 -3.18
CA PHE A 40 15.08 18.39 -4.11
C PHE A 40 14.66 18.10 -5.56
N GLY A 41 13.41 18.35 -5.95
CA GLY A 41 12.93 18.16 -7.33
C GLY A 41 12.84 16.69 -7.76
N LYS A 42 12.96 15.74 -6.82
CA LYS A 42 12.83 14.33 -7.13
C LYS A 42 11.35 13.99 -7.26
N VAL A 43 10.96 13.54 -8.45
CA VAL A 43 9.67 12.90 -8.69
C VAL A 43 9.59 11.76 -7.70
N LYS A 44 8.63 11.88 -6.77
CA LYS A 44 8.19 10.86 -5.81
C LYS A 44 8.45 9.47 -6.40
N GLU A 45 9.55 8.85 -6.00
CA GLU A 45 9.84 7.47 -6.37
C GLU A 45 8.62 6.70 -5.86
N GLU A 46 7.82 6.16 -6.78
CA GLU A 46 6.75 5.24 -6.43
C GLU A 46 7.42 4.22 -5.53
N LYS A 47 7.03 4.23 -4.25
CA LYS A 47 7.47 3.27 -3.23
C LYS A 47 7.66 1.95 -3.95
N GLU A 48 8.92 1.50 -4.08
CA GLU A 48 9.22 0.19 -4.64
C GLU A 48 8.37 -0.79 -3.84
N GLN A 49 7.22 -1.16 -4.40
CA GLN A 49 6.41 -2.22 -3.87
C GLN A 49 7.31 -3.42 -4.03
N SER A 50 7.93 -3.84 -2.92
CA SER A 50 8.85 -4.96 -2.82
C SER A 50 8.42 -6.03 -3.81
N ARG A 51 9.08 -6.06 -4.97
CA ARG A 51 8.75 -6.97 -6.05
C ARG A 51 9.27 -8.31 -5.58
N LEU A 52 8.42 -9.04 -4.85
CA LEU A 52 8.67 -10.41 -4.45
C LEU A 52 9.16 -11.17 -5.68
N THR A 53 10.34 -11.76 -5.58
CA THR A 53 10.89 -12.57 -6.66
C THR A 53 9.90 -13.70 -6.94
N LYS A 54 9.77 -14.11 -8.21
CA LYS A 54 8.80 -15.13 -8.64
C LYS A 54 8.87 -16.40 -7.78
N GLU A 55 10.06 -16.74 -7.29
CA GLU A 55 10.34 -17.86 -6.41
C GLU A 55 9.78 -17.67 -4.99
N GLU A 56 9.96 -16.50 -4.40
CA GLU A 56 9.44 -16.15 -3.07
C GLU A 56 7.92 -16.15 -3.09
N ARG A 57 7.32 -15.58 -4.14
CA ARG A 57 5.87 -15.57 -4.33
C ARG A 57 5.30 -16.98 -4.39
N ARG A 58 5.96 -17.91 -5.08
CA ARG A 58 5.55 -19.33 -5.13
C ARG A 58 5.59 -19.97 -3.74
N ARG A 59 6.65 -19.73 -2.96
CA ARG A 59 6.77 -20.28 -1.61
C ARG A 59 5.63 -19.80 -0.71
N VAL A 60 5.32 -18.51 -0.73
CA VAL A 60 4.19 -17.94 0.04
C VAL A 60 2.87 -18.55 -0.38
N ILE A 61 2.62 -18.66 -1.69
CA ILE A 61 1.38 -19.25 -2.22
C ILE A 61 1.26 -20.72 -1.81
N LEU A 62 2.35 -21.50 -1.88
CA LEU A 62 2.35 -22.91 -1.48
C LEU A 62 2.02 -23.07 0.01
N SER A 63 2.55 -22.21 0.88
CA SER A 63 2.20 -22.23 2.31
C SER A 63 0.71 -21.97 2.55
N VAL A 64 0.14 -21.00 1.83
CA VAL A 64 -1.30 -20.69 1.91
C VAL A 64 -2.14 -21.87 1.42
N ILE A 65 -1.79 -22.46 0.28
CA ILE A 65 -2.49 -23.63 -0.28
C ILE A 65 -2.44 -24.80 0.70
N LEU A 66 -1.27 -25.09 1.27
CA LEU A 66 -1.09 -26.20 2.20
C LEU A 66 -1.98 -26.04 3.43
N SER A 67 -2.04 -24.83 4.01
CA SER A 67 -2.92 -24.53 5.15
C SER A 67 -4.40 -24.77 4.82
N HIS A 68 -4.86 -24.37 3.64
CA HIS A 68 -6.24 -24.59 3.21
C HIS A 68 -6.55 -26.06 2.95
N ILE A 69 -5.60 -26.82 2.40
CA ILE A 69 -5.76 -28.27 2.20
C ILE A 69 -5.90 -28.99 3.55
N PHE A 70 -5.09 -28.66 4.54
CA PHE A 70 -5.21 -29.22 5.89
C PHE A 70 -6.59 -28.94 6.49
N PHE A 71 -7.08 -27.71 6.38
CA PHE A 71 -8.40 -27.34 6.86
C PHE A 71 -9.52 -28.13 6.15
N MET A 72 -9.45 -28.24 4.81
CA MET A 72 -10.39 -29.04 4.01
C MET A 72 -10.41 -30.50 4.47
N ILE A 73 -9.25 -31.14 4.64
CA ILE A 73 -9.17 -32.53 5.10
C ILE A 73 -9.79 -32.69 6.49
N MET A 74 -9.57 -31.73 7.39
CA MET A 74 -10.12 -31.79 8.74
C MET A 74 -11.65 -31.69 8.74
N VAL A 75 -12.22 -30.76 7.96
CA VAL A 75 -13.67 -30.59 7.85
C VAL A 75 -14.33 -31.77 7.14
N PHE A 76 -13.85 -32.13 5.94
CA PHE A 76 -14.41 -33.23 5.17
C PHE A 76 -14.14 -34.59 5.82
N GLY A 77 -12.99 -34.77 6.45
CA GLY A 77 -12.66 -35.97 7.22
C GLY A 77 -13.57 -36.13 8.43
N GLY A 78 -13.82 -35.04 9.19
CA GLY A 78 -14.78 -35.05 10.29
C GLY A 78 -16.20 -35.38 9.82
N LEU A 79 -16.66 -34.76 8.72
CA LEU A 79 -17.97 -35.06 8.13
C LEU A 79 -18.07 -36.51 7.63
N ALA A 80 -17.03 -37.03 6.98
CA ALA A 80 -17.00 -38.41 6.50
C ALA A 80 -17.05 -39.40 7.67
N LEU A 81 -16.28 -39.16 8.74
CA LEU A 81 -16.34 -39.95 9.96
C LEU A 81 -17.71 -39.88 10.62
N PHE A 82 -18.34 -38.70 10.65
CA PHE A 82 -19.69 -38.52 11.18
C PHE A 82 -20.72 -39.31 10.38
N ILE A 83 -20.70 -39.24 9.05
CA ILE A 83 -21.61 -40.00 8.17
C ILE A 83 -21.37 -41.51 8.33
N LEU A 84 -20.11 -41.94 8.41
CA LEU A 84 -19.77 -43.35 8.64
C LEU A 84 -20.29 -43.82 9.99
N PHE A 85 -20.14 -43.01 11.05
CA PHE A 85 -20.70 -43.28 12.37
C PHE A 85 -22.23 -43.41 12.32
N CYS A 86 -22.93 -42.45 11.70
CA CYS A 86 -24.37 -42.51 11.54
C CYS A 86 -24.81 -43.81 10.85
N THR A 87 -24.17 -44.17 9.73
CA THR A 87 -24.59 -45.35 8.94
C THR A 87 -24.22 -46.70 9.57
N LYS A 88 -23.06 -46.81 10.24
CA LYS A 88 -22.56 -48.09 10.75
C LYS A 88 -22.85 -48.33 12.22
N VAL A 89 -23.01 -47.28 13.01
CA VAL A 89 -23.22 -47.37 14.47
C VAL A 89 -24.66 -47.04 14.83
N TRP A 90 -25.22 -45.96 14.26
CA TRP A 90 -26.54 -45.46 14.69
C TRP A 90 -27.73 -46.04 13.92
N PHE A 91 -27.63 -46.19 12.59
CA PHE A 91 -28.69 -46.75 11.75
C PHE A 91 -28.63 -48.28 11.59
N LYS A 92 -27.97 -48.99 12.52
CA LYS A 92 -27.98 -50.46 12.57
C LYS A 92 -28.98 -50.96 13.60
#